data_AF-A0A959Z4E7-F1
#
_entry.id   AF-A0A959Z4E7-F1
#
_cell.length_a   1.000
_cell.length_b   1.000
_cell.length_c   1.000
_cell.angle_alpha   90.00
_cell.angle_beta   90.00
_cell.angle_gamma   90.00
#
_symmetry.space_group_name_H-M   'P 1'
#
loop_
_entity.id
_entity.type
_entity.pdbx_description
1 polymer ?
#
loop_
_entity_poly.entity_id
_entity_poly.type
_entity_poly.pdbx_seq_one_letter_code
_entity_poly.pdbx_strand_id
1 'polypeptide(L)'
;RRDEDTMNLGRLSARMFDEVIIRQDRNLRGRSDDDIIALLISGIREVAPDMKVTVMKKEEEAIRHAIGTAPKGAFVVLCSDVVPDALELVLKLKEQDEQVPFSPEDIPNRTRELVVENTNVEETTHDL
;
A
#
# COMPACT_ATOMS: atom_id res chain seq x y z
N ARG A 1 19.56 16.86 -11.84
CA ARG A 1 19.94 16.99 -10.40
C ARG A 1 21.36 16.48 -10.27
N ARG A 2 22.17 17.02 -9.36
CA ARG A 2 23.55 16.54 -9.16
C ARG A 2 23.50 15.26 -8.33
N ASP A 3 24.52 14.41 -8.47
CA ASP A 3 24.62 13.14 -7.74
C ASP A 3 24.62 13.35 -6.23
N GLU A 4 25.32 14.39 -5.80
CA GLU A 4 25.39 14.81 -4.39
C GLU A 4 24.02 15.18 -3.81
N ASP A 5 23.14 15.80 -4.60
CA ASP A 5 21.78 16.14 -4.15
C ASP A 5 20.99 14.85 -3.83
N THR A 6 21.09 13.85 -4.70
CA THR A 6 20.42 12.55 -4.53
C THR A 6 21.00 11.77 -3.35
N MET A 7 22.32 11.77 -3.19
CA MET A 7 22.95 11.15 -2.02
C MET A 7 22.55 11.85 -0.73
N ASN A 8 22.53 13.18 -0.70
CA ASN A 8 22.10 13.95 0.47
C ASN A 8 20.64 13.68 0.85
N LEU A 9 19.77 13.50 -0.13
CA LEU A 9 18.39 13.07 0.12
C LEU A 9 18.35 11.70 0.81
N GLY A 10 19.11 10.73 0.30
CA GLY A 10 19.24 9.40 0.94
C GLY A 10 19.76 9.49 2.38
N ARG A 11 20.82 10.27 2.61
CA ARG A 11 21.38 10.51 3.96
C ARG A 11 20.36 11.13 4.90
N LEU A 12 19.57 12.11 4.43
CA LEU A 12 18.56 12.77 5.25
C LEU A 12 17.42 11.82 5.60
N SER A 13 16.91 11.06 4.63
CA SER A 13 15.88 10.05 4.85
C SER A 13 16.32 9.03 5.91
N ALA A 14 17.57 8.54 5.82
CA ALA A 14 18.11 7.59 6.79
C ALA A 14 18.28 8.14 8.22
N ARG A 15 18.34 9.46 8.40
CA ARG A 15 18.33 10.08 9.75
C ARG A 15 16.93 10.26 10.32
N MET A 16 15.90 10.24 9.47
CA MET A 16 14.54 10.61 9.85
C MET A 16 13.59 9.42 9.98
N PHE A 17 13.85 8.33 9.25
CA PHE A 17 12.95 7.19 9.14
C PHE A 17 13.68 5.89 9.44
N ASP A 18 12.94 4.90 9.96
CA ASP A 18 13.47 3.56 10.26
C ASP A 18 13.46 2.62 9.03
N GLU A 19 12.59 2.92 8.06
CA GLU A 19 12.43 2.19 6.80
C GLU A 19 12.22 3.17 5.65
N VAL A 20 12.81 2.87 4.49
CA VAL A 20 12.61 3.64 3.26
C VAL A 20 12.17 2.74 2.11
N ILE A 21 11.09 3.11 1.46
CA ILE A 21 10.63 2.48 0.22
C ILE A 21 10.96 3.42 -0.94
N ILE A 22 11.84 2.98 -1.83
CA ILE A 22 12.24 3.75 -3.01
C ILE A 22 11.32 3.35 -4.16
N ARG A 23 10.49 4.30 -4.62
CA ARG A 23 9.66 4.12 -5.81
C ARG A 23 10.32 4.65 -7.08
N GLN A 24 9.97 4.07 -8.23
CA GLN A 24 10.31 4.65 -9.52
C GLN A 24 9.18 5.59 -9.97
N ASP A 25 9.56 6.79 -10.41
CA ASP A 25 8.62 7.72 -11.06
C ASP A 25 8.66 7.49 -12.57
N ARG A 26 7.54 7.76 -13.27
CA ARG A 26 7.43 7.55 -14.72
C ARG A 26 8.29 8.53 -15.54
N ASN A 27 8.81 9.59 -14.91
CA ASN A 27 9.56 10.65 -15.57
C ASN A 27 11.07 10.56 -15.31
N LEU A 28 11.78 9.89 -16.21
CA LEU A 28 13.20 9.55 -16.04
C LEU A 28 14.19 10.73 -16.22
N ARG A 29 13.72 11.94 -16.55
CA ARG A 29 14.49 13.19 -16.70
C ARG A 29 15.92 13.02 -17.25
N GLY A 30 16.12 12.09 -18.20
CA GLY A 30 17.39 11.84 -18.89
C GLY A 30 18.46 11.04 -18.13
N ARG A 31 18.15 10.40 -16.99
CA ARG A 31 19.07 9.50 -16.26
C ARG A 31 18.44 8.11 -16.12
N SER A 32 19.26 7.06 -16.05
CA SER A 32 18.75 5.72 -15.76
C SER A 32 18.21 5.67 -14.33
N ASP A 33 17.08 5.00 -14.14
CA ASP A 33 16.49 4.81 -12.81
C ASP A 33 17.46 4.15 -11.83
N ASP A 34 18.20 3.17 -12.33
CA ASP A 34 19.07 2.34 -11.52
C ASP A 34 20.21 3.17 -10.92
N ASP A 35 20.72 4.18 -11.65
CA ASP A 35 21.72 5.10 -11.12
C ASP A 35 21.18 5.96 -9.98
N ILE A 36 19.96 6.48 -10.12
CA ILE A 36 19.33 7.32 -9.08
C ILE A 36 19.07 6.48 -7.82
N ILE A 37 18.55 5.27 -8.00
CA ILE A 37 18.30 4.34 -6.91
C ILE A 37 19.62 3.97 -6.22
N ALA A 38 20.67 3.67 -6.99
CA ALA A 38 21.99 3.36 -6.43
C ALA A 38 22.56 4.51 -5.60
N LEU A 39 22.41 5.77 -6.06
CA LEU A 39 22.84 6.94 -5.30
C LEU A 39 22.02 7.15 -4.01
N LEU A 40 20.70 6.97 -4.06
CA LEU A 40 19.84 7.03 -2.87
C LEU A 40 20.23 5.97 -1.84
N ILE A 41 20.38 4.72 -2.28
CA ILE A 41 20.81 3.61 -1.43
C ILE A 41 22.19 3.90 -0.85
N SER A 42 23.13 4.40 -1.65
CA SER A 42 24.47 4.75 -1.17
C SER A 42 24.43 5.80 -0.06
N GLY A 43 23.66 6.89 -0.25
CA GLY A 43 23.49 7.92 0.78
C GLY A 43 22.80 7.39 2.04
N ILE A 44 21.81 6.51 1.90
CA ILE A 44 21.14 5.86 3.03
C ILE A 44 22.15 5.00 3.81
N ARG A 45 22.86 4.11 3.13
CA ARG A 45 23.76 3.12 3.74
C ARG A 45 24.99 3.76 4.38
N GLU A 46 25.38 4.96 3.94
CA GLU A 46 26.44 5.75 4.59
C GLU A 46 26.05 6.18 6.02
N VAL A 47 24.77 6.44 6.26
CA VAL A 47 24.25 6.87 7.57
C VAL A 47 23.74 5.69 8.39
N ALA A 48 23.00 4.79 7.76
CA ALA A 48 22.35 3.65 8.39
C ALA A 48 22.58 2.38 7.55
N PRO A 49 23.75 1.71 7.73
CA PRO A 49 24.15 0.56 6.92
C PRO A 49 23.16 -0.61 6.94
N ASP A 50 22.40 -0.76 8.03
CA ASP A 50 21.47 -1.88 8.25
C ASP A 50 20.00 -1.50 8.07
N MET A 51 19.69 -0.26 7.67
CA MET A 51 18.31 0.22 7.51
C MET A 51 17.53 -0.63 6.49
N LYS A 52 16.25 -0.89 6.75
CA LYS A 52 15.42 -1.59 5.78
C LYS A 52 15.14 -0.68 4.58
N VAL A 53 15.55 -1.13 3.41
CA VAL A 53 15.32 -0.41 2.14
C VAL A 53 14.69 -1.37 1.15
N THR A 54 13.52 -0.99 0.63
CA THR A 54 12.78 -1.77 -0.35
C THR A 54 12.60 -0.96 -1.62
N VAL A 55 12.82 -1.55 -2.80
CA VAL A 55 12.62 -0.88 -4.09
C VAL A 55 11.35 -1.42 -4.74
N MET A 56 10.38 -0.54 -5.00
CA MET A 56 9.10 -0.90 -5.61
C MET A 56 8.78 0.03 -6.76
N LYS A 57 8.75 -0.49 -7.99
CA LYS A 57 8.66 0.37 -9.18
C LYS A 57 7.31 1.07 -9.32
N LYS A 58 6.22 0.42 -8.91
CA LYS A 58 4.86 0.95 -9.04
C LYS A 58 4.46 1.70 -7.79
N GLU A 59 3.93 2.92 -7.96
CA GLU A 59 3.44 3.73 -6.85
C GLU A 59 2.34 3.01 -6.05
N GLU A 60 1.34 2.46 -6.72
CA GLU A 60 0.25 1.73 -6.06
C GLU A 60 0.76 0.58 -5.17
N GLU A 61 1.74 -0.18 -5.67
CA GLU A 61 2.34 -1.31 -4.95
C GLU A 61 3.11 -0.82 -3.71
N ALA A 62 3.89 0.25 -3.86
CA ALA A 62 4.63 0.87 -2.77
C ALA A 62 3.70 1.37 -1.65
N ILE A 63 2.59 2.01 -2.01
CA ILE A 63 1.59 2.52 -1.06
C ILE A 63 0.92 1.37 -0.31
N ARG A 64 0.45 0.35 -1.04
CA ARG A 64 -0.18 -0.83 -0.44
C ARG A 64 0.78 -1.56 0.49
N HIS A 65 2.05 -1.69 0.11
CA HIS A 65 3.06 -2.32 0.95
C HIS A 65 3.32 -1.50 2.22
N ALA A 66 3.51 -0.19 2.08
CA ALA A 66 3.76 0.70 3.22
C ALA A 66 2.62 0.63 4.24
N ILE A 67 1.38 0.73 3.80
CA ILE A 67 0.20 0.70 4.68
C ILE A 67 -0.02 -0.71 5.25
N GLY A 68 0.08 -1.76 4.43
CA GLY A 68 -0.22 -3.13 4.85
C GLY A 68 0.84 -3.77 5.75
N THR A 69 2.06 -3.23 5.79
CA THR A 69 3.15 -3.74 6.64
C THR A 69 3.56 -2.80 7.77
N ALA A 70 3.07 -1.56 7.76
CA ALA A 70 3.34 -0.60 8.82
C ALA A 70 2.81 -1.10 10.17
N PRO A 71 3.60 -1.03 11.25
CA PRO A 71 3.11 -1.36 12.57
C PRO A 71 2.03 -0.36 13.03
N LYS A 72 1.16 -0.80 13.93
CA LYS A 72 0.14 0.08 14.52
C LYS A 72 0.80 1.30 15.15
N GLY A 73 0.32 2.50 14.79
CA GLY A 73 0.87 3.77 15.26
C GLY A 73 2.08 4.27 14.48
N ALA A 74 2.47 3.61 13.38
CA ALA A 74 3.51 4.11 12.49
C ALA A 74 3.15 5.44 11.84
N PHE A 75 4.17 6.24 11.55
CA PHE A 75 4.05 7.47 10.78
C PHE A 75 4.59 7.24 9.36
N VAL A 76 3.70 7.15 8.39
CA VAL A 76 4.05 6.94 6.99
C VAL A 76 4.08 8.26 6.25
N VAL A 77 5.23 8.61 5.66
CA VAL A 77 5.38 9.79 4.80
C VAL A 77 5.44 9.36 3.35
N LEU A 78 4.57 9.94 2.54
CA LEU A 78 4.47 9.67 1.12
C LEU A 78 4.85 10.89 0.29
N CYS A 79 5.87 10.74 -0.54
CA CYS A 79 6.28 11.76 -1.51
C CYS A 79 5.79 11.35 -2.91
N SER A 80 4.61 11.83 -3.32
CA SER A 80 4.05 11.61 -4.65
C SER A 80 4.07 12.89 -5.49
N ASP A 81 4.34 12.72 -6.79
CA ASP A 81 4.24 13.78 -7.80
C ASP A 81 2.78 13.99 -8.25
N VAL A 82 1.95 12.94 -8.13
CA VAL A 82 0.52 12.96 -8.48
C VAL A 82 -0.30 12.78 -7.20
N VAL A 83 -0.39 13.85 -6.42
CA VAL A 83 -1.07 13.87 -5.11
C VAL A 83 -2.51 13.33 -5.16
N PRO A 84 -3.34 13.65 -6.17
CA PRO A 84 -4.72 13.14 -6.21
C PRO A 84 -4.81 11.61 -6.23
N ASP A 85 -4.03 10.95 -7.11
CA ASP A 85 -4.04 9.49 -7.28
C ASP A 85 -3.60 8.78 -6.00
N ALA A 86 -2.53 9.28 -5.37
CA ALA A 86 -2.05 8.73 -4.11
C ALA A 86 -3.07 8.90 -2.98
N LEU A 87 -3.73 10.06 -2.90
CA LEU A 87 -4.75 10.33 -1.90
C LEU A 87 -5.98 9.44 -2.08
N GLU A 88 -6.46 9.27 -3.32
CA GLU A 88 -7.58 8.39 -3.64
C GLU A 88 -7.31 6.95 -3.16
N LEU A 89 -6.11 6.43 -3.44
CA LEU A 89 -5.72 5.10 -3.00
C LEU A 89 -5.68 4.97 -1.48
N VAL A 90 -5.12 5.96 -0.78
CA VAL A 90 -5.04 5.98 0.69
C VAL A 90 -6.44 6.02 1.31
N LEU A 91 -7.35 6.84 0.78
CA LEU A 91 -8.73 6.90 1.24
C LEU A 91 -9.46 5.56 1.04
N LYS A 92 -9.30 4.95 -0.13
CA LYS A 92 -9.85 3.61 -0.41
C LYS A 92 -9.33 2.55 0.55
N LEU A 93 -8.03 2.56 0.85
CA LEU A 93 -7.43 1.62 1.81
C LEU A 93 -7.96 1.84 3.23
N LYS A 94 -8.17 3.10 3.64
CA LYS A 94 -8.79 3.43 4.91
C LYS A 94 -10.24 2.92 5.00
N GLU A 95 -11.04 3.13 3.97
CA GLU A 95 -12.43 2.62 3.92
C GLU A 95 -12.46 1.08 4.02
N GLN A 96 -11.50 0.40 3.40
CA GLN A 96 -11.38 -1.07 3.49
C GLN A 96 -10.99 -1.53 4.89
N ASP A 97 -10.13 -0.79 5.59
CA ASP A 97 -9.75 -1.08 6.99
C ASP A 97 -10.90 -0.81 7.98
N GLU A 98 -11.74 0.18 7.69
CA GLU A 98 -12.94 0.52 8.49
C GLU A 98 -14.12 -0.43 8.26
N GLN A 99 -14.11 -1.25 7.20
CA GLN A 99 -15.14 -2.26 6.96
C GLN A 99 -15.05 -3.37 8.01
N VAL A 100 -15.85 -3.21 9.07
CA VAL A 100 -16.07 -4.28 10.06
C VAL A 100 -16.85 -5.40 9.39
N PRO A 101 -16.33 -6.65 9.35
CA PRO A 101 -17.10 -7.78 8.86
C PRO A 101 -18.32 -7.94 9.76
N PHE A 102 -19.51 -7.73 9.18
CA PHE A 102 -20.78 -7.90 9.86
C PHE A 102 -21.30 -9.30 9.52
N SER A 103 -21.25 -10.23 10.46
CA SER A 103 -21.91 -11.52 10.30
C SER A 103 -23.41 -11.32 10.54
N PRO A 104 -24.27 -12.00 9.79
CA PRO A 104 -25.68 -12.06 10.13
C PRO A 104 -25.96 -12.66 11.52
N GLU A 105 -24.97 -13.30 12.14
CA GLU A 105 -24.99 -13.80 13.53
C GLU A 105 -24.82 -12.67 14.56
N ASP A 106 -24.25 -11.53 14.18
CA ASP A 106 -24.04 -10.34 15.03
C ASP A 106 -25.33 -9.51 15.22
N ILE A 107 -26.45 -9.93 14.63
CA ILE A 107 -27.76 -9.26 14.73
C ILE A 107 -28.49 -9.77 15.98
N PRO A 108 -28.58 -9.01 17.08
CA PRO A 108 -29.11 -9.47 18.37
C PRO A 108 -30.62 -9.78 18.38
N ASN A 109 -31.33 -9.57 17.27
CA ASN A 109 -32.77 -9.80 17.18
C ASN A 109 -33.18 -10.44 15.84
N ARG A 110 -32.47 -11.49 15.41
CA ARG A 110 -32.87 -12.29 14.24
C ARG A 110 -34.17 -13.04 14.55
N THR A 111 -35.30 -12.51 14.08
CA THR A 111 -36.56 -13.25 14.06
C THR A 111 -36.38 -14.50 13.21
N ARG A 112 -36.61 -15.69 13.78
CA ARG A 112 -36.49 -17.01 13.11
C ARG A 112 -37.44 -17.20 11.92
N GLU A 113 -38.38 -16.29 11.69
CA GLU A 113 -39.45 -16.43 10.68
C GLU A 113 -39.04 -16.07 9.24
N LEU A 114 -37.86 -15.49 9.00
CA LEU A 114 -37.41 -15.13 7.64
C LEU A 114 -36.56 -16.22 6.94
N VAL A 115 -36.46 -17.43 7.51
CA VAL A 115 -35.66 -18.54 6.94
C VAL A 115 -36.55 -19.62 6.28
N VAL A 116 -37.88 -19.50 6.35
CA VAL A 116 -38.79 -20.45 5.70
C VAL A 116 -39.34 -19.83 4.42
N GLU A 117 -38.55 -19.85 3.36
CA GLU A 117 -38.97 -19.92 1.96
C GLU A 117 -37.72 -19.71 1.10
N ASN A 118 -37.04 -20.82 0.77
CA ASN A 118 -36.27 -21.04 -0.48
C ASN A 118 -35.41 -22.31 -0.42
N THR A 119 -35.85 -23.33 0.32
CA THR A 119 -35.41 -24.71 0.10
C THR A 119 -36.63 -25.51 -0.31
N ASN A 120 -36.82 -25.62 -1.63
CA ASN A 120 -37.36 -26.76 -2.37
C ASN A 120 -37.84 -26.27 -3.74
N VAL A 121 -37.02 -26.42 -4.78
CA VAL A 121 -37.33 -27.30 -5.94
C VAL A 121 -35.99 -27.62 -6.62
N GLU A 122 -35.38 -28.74 -6.23
CA GLU A 122 -34.49 -29.49 -7.13
C GLU A 122 -35.36 -30.50 -7.90
N GLU A 123 -35.12 -30.54 -9.22
CA GLU A 123 -35.30 -31.66 -10.18
C GLU A 123 -36.69 -32.32 -10.26
N THR A 124 -37.30 -32.52 -11.43
CA THR A 124 -36.92 -33.58 -12.38
C THR A 124 -37.89 -33.56 -13.58
N THR A 125 -37.37 -33.82 -14.81
CA THR A 125 -37.98 -34.61 -15.93
C THR A 125 -39.36 -34.19 -16.49
N HIS A 126 -39.76 -34.37 -17.74
CA HIS A 126 -39.26 -34.88 -19.03
C HIS A 126 -40.41 -34.56 -20.02
N ASP A 127 -40.08 -34.38 -21.30
CA ASP A 127 -40.86 -34.77 -22.49
C ASP A 127 -42.39 -34.99 -22.36
N LEU A 128 -43.18 -34.09 -22.97
CA LEU A 128 -43.99 -34.29 -24.20
C LEU A 128 -44.99 -33.13 -24.40
#